data_AF-A0A921IDM9-F1
#
_entry.id   AF-A0A921IDM9-F1
#
_cell.length_a   1.000
_cell.length_b   1.000
_cell.length_c   1.000
_cell.angle_alpha   90.00
_cell.angle_beta   90.00
_cell.angle_gamma   90.00
#
_symmetry.space_group_name_H-M   'P 1'
#
loop_
_entity.id
_entity.type
_entity.pdbx_description
1 polymer ?
#
loop_
_entity_poly.entity_id
_entity_poly.type
_entity_poly.pdbx_seq_one_letter_code
_entity_poly.pdbx_strand_id
1 'polypeptide(L)'
;MDISKLGFKELLFLYMNVKGYKKNTVCKKGTDIPDYFGLDSIKKSAGKSVRGKEFTQEWTNRWVDALNTYYSFGENKFDSYRKKVFLNFENKNHESISDFLNRVYELIKRLIIKQSTDEISREMVIASFGFRGSVDVSANLLASDMHSSRVNPKYLRHVIKLLVLTDLNEQLNLNFRELQAQGTVRDTQFRINLRYIFDNYLDNLEKINPYLADQLRMNRDAILNKNVKDPKRGEDTFLNRMTFYIENIVGKSELNKQTIALYREKLDFVLTNEQRKNKKKRSNRVKDFAVLNRPEHCAACHNKYKTEDRTFKYRNRNIWYFELHHVISYANENIETENPDNYVKLCPACHRALTPNRAEESYQKELITNILEDPDTLYFVEGVKEYSKSSKTPVDFVYSLLK
;
A
#
# COMPACT_ATOMS: atom_id res chain seq x y z
N MET A 1 20.52 2.89 12.56
CA MET A 1 19.25 3.55 12.92
C MET A 1 18.39 2.58 13.71
N ASP A 2 17.84 2.99 14.85
CA ASP A 2 16.88 2.18 15.61
C ASP A 2 15.45 2.47 15.11
N ILE A 3 14.94 1.62 14.22
CA ILE A 3 13.62 1.81 13.60
C ILE A 3 12.46 1.62 14.58
N SER A 4 12.68 0.97 15.73
CA SER A 4 11.62 0.73 16.72
C SER A 4 11.13 2.00 17.42
N LYS A 5 11.95 3.06 17.38
CA LYS A 5 11.65 4.38 17.96
C LYS A 5 11.01 5.35 16.96
N LEU A 6 10.83 4.95 15.70
CA LEU A 6 10.31 5.82 14.66
C LEU A 6 8.78 5.90 14.71
N GLY A 7 8.25 7.09 14.38
CA GLY A 7 6.82 7.32 14.25
C GLY A 7 6.26 6.74 12.95
N PHE A 8 4.93 6.76 12.83
CA PHE A 8 4.21 6.24 11.66
C PHE A 8 4.69 6.88 10.35
N LYS A 9 4.85 8.21 10.33
CA LYS A 9 5.28 8.95 9.12
C LYS A 9 6.71 8.57 8.68
N GLU A 10 7.65 8.41 9.62
CA GLU A 10 9.02 8.00 9.32
C GLU A 10 9.08 6.56 8.80
N LEU A 11 8.34 5.66 9.42
CA LEU A 11 8.28 4.25 8.99
C LEU A 11 7.67 4.13 7.60
N LEU A 12 6.57 4.85 7.32
CA LEU A 12 5.96 4.86 6.00
C LEU A 12 6.90 5.46 4.95
N PHE A 13 7.62 6.54 5.31
CA PHE A 13 8.64 7.12 4.45
C PHE A 13 9.74 6.10 4.10
N LEU A 14 10.30 5.41 5.09
CA LEU A 14 11.27 4.35 4.87
C LEU A 14 10.71 3.26 3.97
N TYR A 15 9.50 2.77 4.27
CA TYR A 15 8.87 1.68 3.54
C TYR A 15 8.71 1.98 2.05
N MET A 16 8.32 3.21 1.72
CA MET A 16 8.15 3.65 0.33
C MET A 16 9.48 3.96 -0.36
N ASN A 17 10.55 4.26 0.38
CA ASN A 17 11.74 4.87 -0.19
C ASN A 17 13.07 4.12 -0.03
N VAL A 18 13.24 3.23 0.93
CA VAL A 18 14.55 2.63 1.22
C VAL A 18 15.07 1.77 0.06
N LYS A 19 16.39 1.73 -0.09
CA LYS A 19 17.11 0.81 -0.99
C LYS A 19 18.27 0.19 -0.21
N GLY A 20 18.62 -1.05 -0.55
CA GLY A 20 19.84 -1.68 -0.06
C GLY A 20 21.02 -1.37 -0.99
N TYR A 21 22.18 -1.08 -0.43
CA TYR A 21 23.40 -0.79 -1.18
C TYR A 21 24.52 -1.75 -0.80
N LYS A 22 25.23 -2.24 -1.82
CA LYS A 22 26.46 -3.01 -1.68
C LYS A 22 27.55 -2.39 -2.53
N LYS A 23 28.71 -2.07 -1.94
CA LYS A 23 29.81 -1.34 -2.62
C LYS A 23 29.32 -0.10 -3.39
N ASN A 24 28.45 0.71 -2.77
CA ASN A 24 27.81 1.91 -3.36
C ASN A 24 26.91 1.67 -4.59
N THR A 25 26.56 0.41 -4.88
CA THR A 25 25.61 0.05 -5.93
C THR A 25 24.32 -0.47 -5.31
N VAL A 26 23.17 -0.15 -5.91
CA VAL A 26 21.89 -0.63 -5.39
C VAL A 26 21.77 -2.14 -5.63
N CYS A 27 21.41 -2.88 -4.59
CA CYS A 27 21.10 -4.31 -4.69
C CYS A 27 19.95 -4.53 -5.68
N LYS A 28 20.16 -5.39 -6.67
CA LYS A 28 19.16 -5.65 -7.71
C LYS A 28 18.09 -6.62 -7.24
N LYS A 29 18.43 -7.57 -6.37
CA LYS A 29 17.50 -8.54 -5.81
C LYS A 29 17.17 -8.19 -4.36
N GLY A 30 15.91 -8.38 -4.00
CA GLY A 30 15.43 -8.12 -2.64
C GLY A 30 16.08 -9.00 -1.56
N THR A 31 16.69 -10.11 -1.96
CA THR A 31 17.37 -11.10 -1.11
C THR A 31 18.85 -10.81 -0.90
N ASP A 32 19.45 -9.91 -1.68
CA ASP A 32 20.85 -9.57 -1.52
C ASP A 32 21.01 -8.83 -0.19
N ILE A 33 22.02 -9.22 0.61
CA ILE A 33 22.35 -8.54 1.87
C ILE A 33 23.18 -7.28 1.54
N PRO A 34 22.66 -6.07 1.79
CA PRO A 34 23.38 -4.83 1.58
C PRO A 34 24.34 -4.52 2.74
N ASP A 35 25.38 -3.74 2.45
CA ASP A 35 26.29 -3.18 3.45
C ASP A 35 25.59 -2.08 4.28
N TYR A 36 24.74 -1.30 3.62
CA TYR A 36 23.96 -0.23 4.26
C TYR A 36 22.63 -0.01 3.54
N PHE A 37 21.69 0.63 4.24
CA PHE A 37 20.43 1.11 3.67
C PHE A 37 20.53 2.59 3.36
N GLY A 38 19.92 2.99 2.25
CA GLY A 38 19.93 4.38 1.78
C GLY A 38 18.58 4.84 1.27
N LEU A 39 18.29 6.10 1.55
CA LEU A 39 17.24 6.90 0.94
C LEU A 39 17.94 7.88 0.03
N ASP A 40 17.63 7.89 -1.26
CA ASP A 40 18.21 8.88 -2.16
C ASP A 40 17.27 9.34 -3.27
N SER A 41 17.43 10.61 -3.64
CA SER A 41 16.69 11.23 -4.71
C SER A 41 17.55 12.27 -5.42
N ILE A 42 17.39 12.36 -6.74
CA ILE A 42 18.06 13.35 -7.58
C ILE A 42 16.96 14.14 -8.28
N LYS A 43 16.99 15.47 -8.15
CA LYS A 43 16.07 16.34 -8.87
C LYS A 43 16.78 16.98 -10.06
N LYS A 44 16.04 17.07 -11.15
CA LYS A 44 16.42 17.81 -12.35
C LYS A 44 15.51 19.03 -12.44
N SER A 45 15.99 20.07 -13.12
CA SER A 45 15.17 21.21 -13.49
C SER A 45 13.92 20.74 -14.24
N ALA A 46 12.84 21.51 -14.13
CA ALA A 46 11.61 21.25 -14.86
C ALA A 46 11.90 21.05 -16.36
N GLY A 47 11.30 20.00 -16.94
CA GLY A 47 11.39 19.75 -18.37
C GLY A 47 10.57 20.77 -19.17
N LYS A 48 10.72 20.79 -20.49
CA LYS A 48 10.03 21.73 -21.39
C LYS A 48 8.50 21.74 -21.23
N SER A 49 7.90 20.65 -20.73
CA SER A 49 6.45 20.48 -20.56
C SER A 49 5.91 20.97 -19.20
N VAL A 50 6.76 21.50 -18.32
CA VAL A 50 6.39 21.97 -16.98
C VAL A 50 7.02 23.34 -16.76
N ARG A 51 6.22 24.34 -16.40
CA ARG A 51 6.78 25.64 -15.99
C ARG A 51 7.50 25.44 -14.66
N GLY A 52 8.76 25.85 -14.57
CA GLY A 52 9.53 25.70 -13.34
C GLY A 52 10.84 26.45 -13.39
N LYS A 53 11.33 26.83 -12.21
CA LYS A 53 12.65 27.41 -12.04
C LYS A 53 13.73 26.34 -12.28
N GLU A 54 14.93 26.79 -12.59
CA GLU A 54 16.09 25.90 -12.59
C GLU A 54 16.30 25.29 -11.20
N PHE A 55 16.59 23.98 -11.15
CA PHE A 55 16.94 23.32 -9.90
C PHE A 55 18.42 23.60 -9.55
N THR A 56 18.62 24.45 -8.55
CA THR A 56 19.91 24.97 -8.08
C THR A 56 20.36 24.29 -6.78
N GLN A 57 21.59 24.59 -6.32
CA GLN A 57 22.06 24.11 -5.01
C GLN A 57 21.24 24.70 -3.85
N GLU A 58 20.75 25.92 -3.98
CA GLU A 58 19.86 26.55 -2.99
C GLU A 58 18.59 25.71 -2.78
N TRP A 59 17.97 25.24 -3.87
CA TRP A 59 16.83 24.33 -3.80
C TRP A 59 17.19 23.01 -3.12
N THR A 60 18.38 22.46 -3.39
CA THR A 60 18.86 21.26 -2.68
C THR A 60 18.96 21.51 -1.17
N ASN A 61 19.56 22.62 -0.74
CA ASN A 61 19.74 22.94 0.68
C ASN A 61 18.39 23.12 1.38
N ARG A 62 17.48 23.93 0.80
CA ARG A 62 16.11 24.10 1.30
C ARG A 62 15.36 22.78 1.41
N TRP A 63 15.63 21.84 0.50
CA TRP A 63 15.00 20.54 0.52
C TRP A 63 15.54 19.65 1.64
N VAL A 64 16.85 19.65 1.87
CA VAL A 64 17.47 18.97 3.03
C VAL A 64 16.91 19.51 4.34
N ASP A 65 16.82 20.83 4.48
CA ASP A 65 16.28 21.48 5.68
C ASP A 65 14.80 21.09 5.91
N ALA A 66 13.98 21.13 4.85
CA ALA A 66 12.59 20.71 4.89
C ALA A 66 12.44 19.25 5.34
N LEU A 67 13.24 18.33 4.77
CA LEU A 67 13.24 16.91 5.14
C LEU A 67 13.67 16.69 6.59
N ASN A 68 14.74 17.35 7.05
CA ASN A 68 15.26 17.25 8.41
C ASN A 68 14.36 17.90 9.46
N THR A 69 13.51 18.85 9.05
CA THR A 69 12.46 19.46 9.87
C THR A 69 11.23 18.55 9.95
N TYR A 70 10.82 17.97 8.81
CA TYR A 70 9.61 17.16 8.75
C TYR A 70 9.78 15.77 9.38
N TYR A 71 10.94 15.11 9.16
CA TYR A 71 11.21 13.76 9.64
C TYR A 71 12.24 13.72 10.76
N SER A 72 12.01 12.85 11.75
CA SER A 72 12.94 12.59 12.85
C SER A 72 13.50 11.17 12.78
N PHE A 73 14.70 11.03 12.20
CA PHE A 73 15.43 9.75 12.10
C PHE A 73 16.49 9.58 13.21
N GLY A 74 16.23 10.17 14.39
CA GLY A 74 17.17 10.23 15.51
C GLY A 74 18.42 11.03 15.14
N GLU A 75 19.59 10.42 15.34
CA GLU A 75 20.89 11.01 14.98
C GLU A 75 21.14 11.05 13.47
N ASN A 76 20.37 10.31 12.66
CA ASN A 76 20.53 10.29 11.21
C ASN A 76 19.81 11.49 10.61
N LYS A 77 20.50 12.20 9.71
CA LYS A 77 19.97 13.36 8.99
C LYS A 77 20.14 13.19 7.49
N PHE A 78 19.25 13.83 6.73
CA PHE A 78 19.46 14.00 5.31
C PHE A 78 20.65 14.94 5.09
N ASP A 79 21.40 14.63 4.06
CA ASP A 79 22.49 15.43 3.55
C ASP A 79 22.36 15.52 2.03
N SER A 80 23.22 16.32 1.41
CA SER A 80 23.25 16.46 -0.03
C SER A 80 24.65 16.47 -0.61
N TYR A 81 24.74 16.00 -1.85
CA TYR A 81 25.92 16.15 -2.66
C TYR A 81 25.50 16.52 -4.07
N ARG A 82 25.89 17.72 -4.53
CA ARG A 82 25.41 18.31 -5.77
C ARG A 82 23.86 18.37 -5.76
N LYS A 83 23.20 17.83 -6.78
CA LYS A 83 21.72 17.79 -6.90
C LYS A 83 21.09 16.52 -6.31
N LYS A 84 21.85 15.75 -5.52
CA LYS A 84 21.39 14.52 -4.86
C LYS A 84 21.16 14.80 -3.38
N VAL A 85 19.97 14.45 -2.88
CA VAL A 85 19.66 14.41 -1.44
C VAL A 85 19.64 12.95 -1.01
N PHE A 86 20.25 12.66 0.14
CA PHE A 86 20.34 11.29 0.64
C PHE A 86 20.36 11.20 2.17
N LEU A 87 20.00 10.02 2.69
CA LEU A 87 20.19 9.61 4.07
C LEU A 87 20.62 8.15 4.05
N ASN A 88 21.75 7.83 4.67
CA ASN A 88 22.28 6.45 4.75
C ASN A 88 22.38 6.00 6.21
N PHE A 89 22.17 4.71 6.44
CA PHE A 89 22.38 4.10 7.75
C PHE A 89 22.83 2.64 7.61
N GLU A 90 23.67 2.21 8.54
CA GLU A 90 24.27 0.88 8.54
C GLU A 90 23.25 -0.25 8.67
N ASN A 91 23.48 -1.36 7.94
CA ASN A 91 22.73 -2.60 8.08
C ASN A 91 23.26 -3.44 9.25
N LYS A 92 23.03 -2.98 10.48
CA LYS A 92 23.54 -3.62 11.71
C LYS A 92 23.06 -5.05 11.91
N ASN A 93 21.91 -5.41 11.33
CA ASN A 93 21.29 -6.72 11.47
C ASN A 93 21.73 -7.69 10.37
N HIS A 94 22.55 -7.26 9.40
CA HIS A 94 22.93 -8.05 8.23
C HIS A 94 21.72 -8.66 7.49
N GLU A 95 20.60 -7.95 7.48
CA GLU A 95 19.33 -8.44 6.91
C GLU A 95 19.19 -8.03 5.44
N SER A 96 18.40 -8.79 4.67
CA SER A 96 18.08 -8.41 3.30
C SER A 96 17.14 -7.20 3.26
N ILE A 97 17.03 -6.52 2.11
CA ILE A 97 16.05 -5.42 1.97
C ILE A 97 14.60 -5.92 2.13
N SER A 98 14.30 -7.16 1.74
CA SER A 98 13.00 -7.76 1.94
C SER A 98 12.67 -7.95 3.43
N ASP A 99 13.64 -8.43 4.22
CA ASP A 99 13.45 -8.65 5.66
C ASP A 99 13.36 -7.32 6.41
N PHE A 100 14.20 -6.35 6.06
CA PHE A 100 14.12 -4.99 6.58
C PHE A 100 12.74 -4.38 6.33
N LEU A 101 12.24 -4.44 5.10
CA LEU A 101 10.91 -3.92 4.75
C LEU A 101 9.79 -4.66 5.49
N ASN A 102 9.91 -5.97 5.68
CA ASN A 102 8.95 -6.72 6.48
C ASN A 102 8.90 -6.21 7.92
N ARG A 103 10.06 -5.99 8.54
CA ARG A 103 10.17 -5.47 9.91
C ARG A 103 9.62 -4.05 10.04
N VAL A 104 9.88 -3.18 9.05
CA VAL A 104 9.27 -1.84 8.97
C VAL A 104 7.74 -1.95 8.86
N TYR A 105 7.23 -2.83 8.01
CA TYR A 105 5.78 -3.02 7.85
C TYR A 105 5.11 -3.53 9.13
N GLU A 106 5.73 -4.44 9.87
CA GLU A 106 5.22 -4.86 11.17
C GLU A 106 5.06 -3.66 12.10
N LEU A 107 6.07 -2.79 12.22
CA LEU A 107 5.96 -1.59 13.04
C LEU A 107 4.84 -0.65 12.55
N ILE A 108 4.67 -0.51 11.22
CA ILE A 108 3.55 0.25 10.64
C ILE A 108 2.21 -0.33 11.08
N LYS A 109 2.02 -1.66 11.03
CA LYS A 109 0.76 -2.31 11.45
C LYS A 109 0.38 -1.99 12.89
N ARG A 110 1.34 -1.82 13.82
CA ARG A 110 1.02 -1.44 15.22
C ARG A 110 0.50 -0.02 15.32
N LEU A 111 1.11 0.88 14.57
CA LEU A 111 0.82 2.30 14.67
C LEU A 111 -0.42 2.68 13.86
N ILE A 112 -0.70 1.99 12.76
CA ILE A 112 -1.79 2.33 11.84
C ILE A 112 -3.18 2.20 12.49
N ILE A 113 -3.34 1.31 13.47
CA ILE A 113 -4.58 1.13 14.24
C ILE A 113 -4.99 2.42 14.98
N LYS A 114 -4.03 3.30 15.25
CA LYS A 114 -4.20 4.57 15.96
C LYS A 114 -4.35 5.77 15.02
N GLN A 115 -4.42 5.55 13.71
CA GLN A 115 -4.45 6.63 12.71
C GLN A 115 -5.82 6.65 12.03
N SER A 116 -6.30 7.85 11.72
CA SER A 116 -7.50 8.04 10.88
C SER A 116 -7.19 7.78 9.40
N THR A 117 -8.21 7.44 8.59
CA THR A 117 -8.10 7.31 7.13
C THR A 117 -7.43 8.53 6.49
N ASP A 118 -7.76 9.74 6.93
CA ASP A 118 -7.20 10.99 6.38
C ASP A 118 -5.70 11.12 6.68
N GLU A 119 -5.27 10.77 7.89
CA GLU A 119 -3.86 10.76 8.27
C GLU A 119 -3.07 9.72 7.48
N ILE A 120 -3.60 8.49 7.35
CA ILE A 120 -2.98 7.43 6.56
C ILE A 120 -2.84 7.89 5.10
N SER A 121 -3.92 8.44 4.52
CA SER A 121 -3.95 8.91 3.14
C SER A 121 -2.93 10.03 2.90
N ARG A 122 -2.88 11.02 3.81
CA ARG A 122 -1.91 12.11 3.77
C ARG A 122 -0.47 11.61 3.84
N GLU A 123 -0.13 10.82 4.86
CA GLU A 123 1.26 10.34 5.01
C GLU A 123 1.65 9.41 3.86
N MET A 124 0.70 8.64 3.29
CA MET A 124 0.96 7.78 2.14
C MET A 124 1.28 8.59 0.88
N VAL A 125 0.54 9.67 0.61
CA VAL A 125 0.85 10.60 -0.50
C VAL A 125 2.23 11.21 -0.32
N ILE A 126 2.49 11.74 0.88
CA ILE A 126 3.73 12.41 1.21
C ILE A 126 4.93 11.45 1.08
N ALA A 127 4.85 10.26 1.68
CA ALA A 127 5.90 9.26 1.60
C ALA A 127 6.15 8.78 0.16
N SER A 128 5.09 8.60 -0.62
CA SER A 128 5.19 8.07 -2.00
C SER A 128 5.70 9.10 -3.00
N PHE A 129 5.26 10.37 -2.88
CA PHE A 129 5.48 11.38 -3.91
C PHE A 129 6.31 12.58 -3.46
N GLY A 130 6.38 12.91 -2.16
CA GLY A 130 7.12 14.08 -1.67
C GLY A 130 8.61 14.01 -1.99
N PHE A 131 9.24 12.86 -1.81
CA PHE A 131 10.69 12.71 -2.02
C PHE A 131 11.10 12.55 -3.48
N ARG A 132 10.28 11.91 -4.30
CA ARG A 132 10.66 11.48 -5.66
C ARG A 132 9.66 11.83 -6.76
N GLY A 133 8.55 12.46 -6.40
CA GLY A 133 7.48 12.80 -7.33
C GLY A 133 7.99 13.63 -8.51
N SER A 134 7.54 13.27 -9.69
CA SER A 134 7.78 13.99 -10.94
C SER A 134 6.45 14.45 -11.53
N VAL A 135 6.36 15.75 -11.81
CA VAL A 135 5.13 16.39 -12.31
C VAL A 135 4.99 16.16 -13.81
N ASP A 136 3.81 15.69 -14.23
CA ASP A 136 3.38 15.68 -15.63
C ASP A 136 2.09 16.49 -15.78
N VAL A 137 2.28 17.78 -16.04
CA VAL A 137 1.17 18.72 -16.27
C VAL A 137 0.39 18.36 -17.53
N SER A 138 0.96 17.67 -18.52
CA SER A 138 0.19 17.32 -19.72
C SER A 138 -0.77 16.15 -19.43
N ALA A 139 -0.27 15.10 -18.79
CA ALA A 139 -1.05 13.92 -18.44
C ALA A 139 -1.97 14.11 -17.20
N ASN A 140 -1.84 15.22 -16.46
CA ASN A 140 -2.52 15.44 -15.17
C ASN A 140 -2.08 14.43 -14.10
N LEU A 141 -0.79 14.09 -14.05
CA LEU A 141 -0.29 13.05 -13.15
C LEU A 141 0.95 13.52 -12.39
N LEU A 142 1.04 13.13 -11.12
CA LEU A 142 2.27 13.09 -10.34
C LEU A 142 2.73 11.64 -10.30
N ALA A 143 3.96 11.35 -10.75
CA ALA A 143 4.48 9.99 -10.86
C ALA A 143 5.65 9.76 -9.89
N SER A 144 5.75 8.55 -9.35
CA SER A 144 6.87 8.08 -8.52
C SER A 144 7.22 6.64 -8.88
N ASP A 145 8.52 6.35 -9.01
CA ASP A 145 9.02 5.04 -9.42
C ASP A 145 9.03 4.06 -8.22
N MET A 146 8.46 2.86 -8.40
CA MET A 146 8.64 1.73 -7.50
C MET A 146 9.96 1.04 -7.84
N HIS A 147 11.03 1.42 -7.14
CA HIS A 147 12.34 0.89 -7.42
C HIS A 147 12.36 -0.65 -7.33
N SER A 148 12.77 -1.31 -8.42
CA SER A 148 12.77 -2.77 -8.59
C SER A 148 13.42 -3.54 -7.44
N SER A 149 14.42 -2.96 -6.77
CA SER A 149 15.08 -3.57 -5.59
C SER A 149 14.12 -3.91 -4.44
N ARG A 150 12.97 -3.21 -4.33
CA ARG A 150 11.95 -3.47 -3.31
C ARG A 150 10.83 -4.37 -3.80
N VAL A 151 10.64 -4.42 -5.12
CA VAL A 151 9.45 -5.01 -5.74
C VAL A 151 9.51 -6.53 -5.61
N ASN A 152 8.63 -7.06 -4.78
CA ASN A 152 8.34 -8.49 -4.68
C ASN A 152 6.87 -8.68 -4.27
N PRO A 153 6.29 -9.89 -4.42
CA PRO A 153 4.88 -10.12 -4.13
C PRO A 153 4.47 -9.76 -2.70
N LYS A 154 5.35 -9.99 -1.71
CA LYS A 154 5.09 -9.68 -0.30
C LYS A 154 5.03 -8.16 -0.06
N TYR A 155 6.03 -7.43 -0.55
CA TYR A 155 6.06 -5.96 -0.50
C TYR A 155 4.81 -5.35 -1.15
N LEU A 156 4.44 -5.80 -2.35
CA LEU A 156 3.28 -5.24 -3.05
C LEU A 156 1.96 -5.57 -2.34
N ARG A 157 1.81 -6.76 -1.74
CA ARG A 157 0.64 -7.10 -0.92
C ARG A 157 0.51 -6.17 0.29
N HIS A 158 1.62 -5.89 0.97
CA HIS A 158 1.64 -4.93 2.07
C HIS A 158 1.26 -3.52 1.60
N VAL A 159 1.78 -3.07 0.44
CA VAL A 159 1.37 -1.78 -0.14
C VAL A 159 -0.12 -1.76 -0.45
N ILE A 160 -0.69 -2.83 -0.99
CA ILE A 160 -2.15 -2.92 -1.19
C ILE A 160 -2.90 -2.81 0.15
N LYS A 161 -2.48 -3.56 1.18
CA LYS A 161 -3.10 -3.50 2.51
C LYS A 161 -3.08 -2.08 3.08
N LEU A 162 -2.01 -1.31 2.88
CA LEU A 162 -1.95 0.09 3.28
C LEU A 162 -2.90 0.96 2.45
N LEU A 163 -2.96 0.76 1.14
CA LEU A 163 -3.77 1.58 0.23
C LEU A 163 -5.28 1.36 0.36
N VAL A 164 -5.73 0.16 0.74
CA VAL A 164 -7.17 -0.07 0.99
C VAL A 164 -7.68 0.66 2.24
N LEU A 165 -6.78 1.07 3.14
CA LEU A 165 -7.06 1.92 4.29
C LEU A 165 -7.05 3.42 3.94
N THR A 166 -6.91 3.77 2.66
CA THR A 166 -6.88 5.15 2.16
C THR A 166 -8.03 5.46 1.23
N ASP A 167 -8.33 6.75 1.05
CA ASP A 167 -9.28 7.23 0.05
C ASP A 167 -8.66 7.34 -1.37
N LEU A 168 -7.34 7.16 -1.49
CA LEU A 168 -6.53 7.49 -2.68
C LEU A 168 -6.78 6.61 -3.91
N ASN A 169 -7.31 5.39 -3.76
CA ASN A 169 -7.36 4.37 -4.82
C ASN A 169 -7.99 4.88 -6.14
N GLU A 170 -9.01 5.73 -6.05
CA GLU A 170 -9.67 6.27 -7.25
C GLU A 170 -8.79 7.27 -8.00
N GLN A 171 -7.92 7.97 -7.29
CA GLN A 171 -7.00 8.97 -7.83
C GLN A 171 -5.69 8.34 -8.30
N LEU A 172 -5.39 7.13 -7.82
CA LEU A 172 -4.23 6.36 -8.19
C LEU A 172 -4.39 5.66 -9.55
N ASN A 173 -3.25 5.44 -10.18
CA ASN A 173 -3.07 4.65 -11.38
C ASN A 173 -1.70 3.96 -11.32
N LEU A 174 -1.65 2.71 -11.80
CA LEU A 174 -0.41 1.96 -11.93
C LEU A 174 -0.01 1.95 -13.40
N ASN A 175 1.23 2.36 -13.68
CA ASN A 175 1.78 2.30 -15.02
C ASN A 175 2.87 1.23 -15.12
N PHE A 176 2.48 0.08 -15.66
CA PHE A 176 3.34 -1.06 -15.97
C PHE A 176 4.38 -0.67 -17.02
N ARG A 177 5.63 -0.52 -16.62
CA ARG A 177 6.71 -0.16 -17.56
C ARG A 177 7.16 -1.34 -18.40
N GLU A 178 7.05 -2.55 -17.85
CA GLU A 178 7.39 -3.82 -18.47
C GLU A 178 6.48 -4.15 -19.66
N LEU A 179 5.29 -3.53 -19.74
CA LEU A 179 4.35 -3.71 -20.86
C LEU A 179 4.46 -2.62 -21.94
N GLN A 180 5.43 -1.70 -21.83
CA GLN A 180 5.62 -0.64 -22.81
C GLN A 180 6.51 -1.11 -23.96
N ALA A 181 6.22 -0.67 -25.19
CA ALA A 181 6.97 -1.06 -26.39
C ALA A 181 8.42 -0.52 -26.41
N GLN A 182 8.76 0.40 -25.51
CA GLN A 182 10.10 0.95 -25.38
C GLN A 182 10.98 -0.05 -24.63
N GLY A 183 11.89 -0.72 -25.34
CA GLY A 183 12.77 -1.80 -24.85
C GLY A 183 13.80 -1.42 -23.77
N THR A 184 13.55 -0.40 -22.94
CA THR A 184 14.33 -0.11 -21.75
C THR A 184 13.60 -0.60 -20.51
N VAL A 185 14.22 -1.49 -19.73
CA VAL A 185 13.73 -1.89 -18.40
C VAL A 185 13.67 -0.65 -17.53
N ARG A 186 12.45 -0.22 -17.18
CA ARG A 186 12.18 0.92 -16.29
C ARG A 186 11.29 0.42 -15.17
N ASP A 187 11.43 1.04 -14.00
CA ASP A 187 10.62 0.71 -12.83
C ASP A 187 9.14 1.07 -13.04
N THR A 188 8.23 0.19 -12.64
CA THR A 188 6.78 0.47 -12.62
C THR A 188 6.48 1.69 -11.75
N GLN A 189 5.52 2.50 -12.18
CA GLN A 189 5.24 3.80 -11.56
C GLN A 189 3.90 3.82 -10.84
N PHE A 190 3.91 4.30 -9.60
CA PHE A 190 2.72 4.88 -8.99
C PHE A 190 2.45 6.24 -9.61
N ARG A 191 1.20 6.49 -9.97
CA ARG A 191 0.75 7.78 -10.49
C ARG A 191 -0.50 8.20 -9.77
N ILE A 192 -0.61 9.48 -9.46
CA ILE A 192 -1.80 10.06 -8.82
C ILE A 192 -2.26 11.29 -9.60
N ASN A 193 -3.57 11.55 -9.62
CA ASN A 193 -4.15 12.71 -10.29
C ASN A 193 -3.54 14.02 -9.73
N LEU A 194 -2.97 14.83 -10.62
CA LEU A 194 -2.23 16.04 -10.26
C LEU A 194 -3.16 17.13 -9.71
N ARG A 195 -4.38 17.26 -10.25
CA ARG A 195 -5.39 18.17 -9.72
C ARG A 195 -5.79 17.79 -8.30
N TYR A 196 -6.02 16.51 -8.04
CA TYR A 196 -6.31 15.99 -6.70
C TYR A 196 -5.18 16.31 -5.71
N ILE A 197 -3.92 16.10 -6.10
CA ILE A 197 -2.76 16.48 -5.27
C ILE A 197 -2.75 17.98 -4.98
N PHE A 198 -3.00 18.80 -6.00
CA PHE A 198 -2.99 20.26 -5.86
C PHE A 198 -4.05 20.73 -4.86
N ASP A 199 -5.26 20.20 -4.95
CA ASP A 199 -6.38 20.61 -4.10
C ASP A 199 -6.23 20.16 -2.64
N ASN A 200 -5.61 18.98 -2.39
CA ASN A 200 -5.65 18.33 -1.07
C ASN A 200 -4.31 18.26 -0.33
N TYR A 201 -3.17 18.30 -1.04
CA TYR A 201 -1.86 18.00 -0.42
C TYR A 201 -0.73 18.96 -0.79
N LEU A 202 -1.00 20.05 -1.52
CA LEU A 202 0.04 21.01 -1.93
C LEU A 202 0.84 21.54 -0.74
N ASP A 203 0.16 22.01 0.30
CA ASP A 203 0.83 22.60 1.47
C ASP A 203 1.57 21.54 2.30
N ASN A 204 1.11 20.28 2.29
CA ASN A 204 1.83 19.19 2.91
C ASN A 204 3.11 18.84 2.13
N LEU A 205 3.04 18.80 0.80
CA LEU A 205 4.19 18.54 -0.06
C LEU A 205 5.22 19.65 0.04
N GLU A 206 4.81 20.91 0.23
CA GLU A 206 5.73 22.05 0.41
C GLU A 206 6.63 21.88 1.64
N LYS A 207 6.09 21.35 2.74
CA LYS A 207 6.84 21.08 3.97
C LYS A 207 7.98 20.08 3.81
N ILE A 208 7.97 19.31 2.72
CA ILE A 208 8.98 18.27 2.46
C ILE A 208 9.77 18.56 1.20
N ASN A 209 9.14 19.11 0.17
CA ASN A 209 9.76 19.37 -1.12
C ASN A 209 9.31 20.74 -1.63
N PRO A 210 9.94 21.82 -1.13
CA PRO A 210 9.60 23.18 -1.55
C PRO A 210 9.68 23.40 -3.07
N TYR A 211 10.62 22.71 -3.75
CA TYR A 211 10.76 22.81 -5.20
C TYR A 211 9.59 22.17 -5.94
N LEU A 212 9.14 20.98 -5.50
CA LEU A 212 7.95 20.34 -6.07
C LEU A 212 6.71 21.23 -5.90
N ALA A 213 6.53 21.85 -4.72
CA ALA A 213 5.43 22.76 -4.48
C ALA A 213 5.50 24.01 -5.38
N ASP A 214 6.69 24.61 -5.57
CA ASP A 214 6.90 25.72 -6.51
C ASP A 214 6.51 25.33 -7.94
N GLN A 215 6.90 24.13 -8.41
CA GLN A 215 6.46 23.60 -9.71
C GLN A 215 4.93 23.49 -9.80
N LEU A 216 4.26 22.97 -8.77
CA LEU A 216 2.80 22.88 -8.74
C LEU A 216 2.15 24.27 -8.80
N ARG A 217 2.64 25.23 -8.01
CA ARG A 217 2.13 26.61 -7.98
C ARG A 217 2.33 27.33 -9.33
N MET A 218 3.49 27.17 -9.97
CA MET A 218 3.78 27.78 -11.28
C MET A 218 2.91 27.23 -12.42
N ASN A 219 2.32 26.04 -12.25
CA ASN A 219 1.42 25.42 -13.22
C ASN A 219 -0.04 25.42 -12.75
N ARG A 220 -0.38 26.24 -11.73
CA ARG A 220 -1.71 26.30 -11.11
C ARG A 220 -2.84 26.35 -12.14
N ASP A 221 -2.83 27.32 -13.05
CA ASP A 221 -3.95 27.50 -13.98
C ASP A 221 -4.13 26.30 -14.92
N ALA A 222 -3.01 25.72 -15.38
CA ALA A 222 -3.02 24.52 -16.20
C ALA A 222 -3.53 23.28 -15.44
N ILE A 223 -3.33 23.22 -14.12
CA ILE A 223 -3.83 22.15 -13.26
C ILE A 223 -5.31 22.36 -12.94
N LEU A 224 -5.70 23.59 -12.61
CA LEU A 224 -7.09 23.93 -12.23
C LEU A 224 -8.08 23.83 -13.40
N ASN A 225 -7.59 23.89 -14.64
CA ASN A 225 -8.42 23.64 -15.82
C ASN A 225 -8.64 22.13 -16.11
N LYS A 226 -8.15 21.24 -15.25
CA LYS A 226 -8.26 19.80 -15.41
C LYS A 226 -9.23 19.20 -14.41
N ASN A 227 -9.78 18.06 -14.81
CA ASN A 227 -10.69 17.28 -13.98
C ASN A 227 -9.93 16.41 -12.98
N VAL A 228 -10.47 16.34 -11.76
CA VAL A 228 -10.21 15.23 -10.84
C VAL A 228 -10.78 13.96 -11.48
N LYS A 229 -10.11 12.82 -11.29
CA LYS A 229 -10.60 11.55 -11.83
C LYS A 229 -11.91 11.22 -11.11
N ASP A 230 -12.99 11.02 -11.87
CA ASP A 230 -14.32 10.72 -11.33
C ASP A 230 -14.32 9.31 -10.70
N PRO A 231 -14.50 9.20 -9.37
CA PRO A 231 -14.70 7.95 -8.64
C PRO A 231 -15.70 6.98 -9.29
N LYS A 232 -16.77 7.53 -9.88
CA LYS A 232 -17.95 6.79 -10.32
C LYS A 232 -17.81 6.22 -11.74
N ARG A 233 -16.70 6.51 -12.44
CA ARG A 233 -16.45 6.15 -13.85
C ARG A 233 -15.37 5.08 -14.08
N GLY A 234 -14.80 4.49 -13.03
CA GLY A 234 -13.65 3.58 -13.18
C GLY A 234 -13.99 2.09 -13.17
N GLU A 235 -14.16 1.50 -14.35
CA GLU A 235 -13.82 0.09 -14.59
C GLU A 235 -12.29 -0.07 -14.47
N ASP A 236 -11.85 -1.08 -13.72
CA ASP A 236 -10.46 -1.39 -13.33
C ASP A 236 -9.91 -0.52 -12.17
N THR A 237 -10.24 -0.93 -10.94
CA THR A 237 -9.71 -0.31 -9.73
C THR A 237 -8.18 -0.41 -9.73
N PHE A 238 -7.47 0.60 -9.24
CA PHE A 238 -6.01 0.54 -9.13
C PHE A 238 -5.54 -0.72 -8.35
N LEU A 239 -6.37 -1.19 -7.41
CA LEU A 239 -6.24 -2.49 -6.74
C LEU A 239 -6.21 -3.68 -7.72
N ASN A 240 -7.15 -3.76 -8.67
CA ASN A 240 -7.14 -4.83 -9.68
C ASN A 240 -5.86 -4.83 -10.50
N ARG A 241 -5.36 -3.63 -10.88
CA ARG A 241 -4.07 -3.49 -11.58
C ARG A 241 -2.90 -3.96 -10.74
N MET A 242 -2.90 -3.66 -9.45
CA MET A 242 -1.88 -4.13 -8.51
C MET A 242 -1.94 -5.65 -8.33
N THR A 243 -3.12 -6.23 -8.16
CA THR A 243 -3.31 -7.69 -8.11
C THR A 243 -2.81 -8.35 -9.40
N PHE A 244 -3.21 -7.81 -10.55
CA PHE A 244 -2.73 -8.28 -11.85
C PHE A 244 -1.21 -8.20 -11.96
N TYR A 245 -0.59 -7.10 -11.51
CA TYR A 245 0.86 -6.93 -11.49
C TYR A 245 1.55 -8.05 -10.71
N ILE A 246 1.07 -8.32 -9.49
CA ILE A 246 1.62 -9.33 -8.60
C ILE A 246 1.53 -10.73 -9.21
N GLU A 247 0.39 -11.08 -9.78
CA GLU A 247 0.12 -12.43 -10.31
C GLU A 247 0.79 -12.67 -11.67
N ASN A 248 0.87 -11.64 -12.51
CA ASN A 248 1.17 -11.83 -13.92
C ASN A 248 2.53 -11.27 -14.36
N ILE A 249 3.15 -10.37 -13.60
CA ILE A 249 4.37 -9.66 -14.03
C ILE A 249 5.52 -9.84 -13.05
N VAL A 250 5.28 -9.67 -11.76
CA VAL A 250 6.33 -9.70 -10.73
C VAL A 250 7.00 -11.07 -10.67
N GLY A 251 8.33 -11.08 -10.69
CA GLY A 251 9.13 -12.31 -10.60
C GLY A 251 9.27 -13.10 -11.90
N LYS A 252 8.68 -12.63 -13.01
CA LYS A 252 8.88 -13.25 -14.33
C LYS A 252 10.17 -12.72 -14.97
N SER A 253 11.04 -13.64 -15.39
CA SER A 253 12.37 -13.31 -15.88
C SER A 253 12.35 -12.48 -17.17
N GLU A 254 11.42 -12.73 -18.10
CA GLU A 254 11.12 -11.86 -19.25
C GLU A 254 9.68 -12.07 -19.74
N LEU A 255 8.99 -11.00 -20.15
CA LEU A 255 7.69 -11.08 -20.82
C LEU A 255 7.93 -11.04 -22.34
N ASN A 256 7.58 -12.11 -23.05
CA ASN A 256 7.68 -12.11 -24.51
C ASN A 256 6.62 -11.19 -25.15
N LYS A 257 6.83 -10.79 -26.41
CA LYS A 257 5.93 -9.84 -27.13
C LYS A 257 4.47 -10.31 -27.19
N GLN A 258 4.23 -11.62 -27.31
CA GLN A 258 2.88 -12.19 -27.38
C GLN A 258 2.17 -12.08 -26.02
N THR A 259 2.86 -12.41 -24.93
CA THR A 259 2.37 -12.24 -23.56
C THR A 259 2.11 -10.77 -23.23
N ILE A 260 2.99 -9.86 -23.68
CA ILE A 260 2.77 -8.42 -23.53
C ILE A 260 1.49 -8.00 -24.27
N ALA A 261 1.30 -8.42 -25.52
CA ALA A 261 0.10 -8.10 -26.29
C ALA A 261 -1.18 -8.60 -25.57
N LEU A 262 -1.17 -9.86 -25.11
CA LEU A 262 -2.27 -10.46 -24.36
C LEU A 262 -2.56 -9.70 -23.05
N TYR A 263 -1.55 -9.31 -22.30
CA TYR A 263 -1.73 -8.56 -21.05
C TYR A 263 -2.24 -7.15 -21.30
N ARG A 264 -1.81 -6.51 -22.41
CA ARG A 264 -2.32 -5.19 -22.80
C ARG A 264 -3.79 -5.23 -23.21
N GLU A 265 -4.21 -6.32 -23.86
CA GLU A 265 -5.62 -6.57 -24.16
C GLU A 265 -6.43 -6.79 -22.87
N LYS A 266 -5.96 -7.65 -21.96
CA LYS A 266 -6.63 -7.92 -20.66
C LYS A 266 -6.77 -6.71 -19.75
N LEU A 267 -5.86 -5.75 -19.86
CA LEU A 267 -5.87 -4.49 -19.11
C LEU A 267 -6.62 -3.36 -19.83
N ASP A 268 -7.36 -3.70 -20.89
CA ASP A 268 -8.18 -2.79 -21.69
C ASP A 268 -7.41 -1.57 -22.23
N PHE A 269 -6.09 -1.71 -22.47
CA PHE A 269 -5.28 -0.66 -23.10
C PHE A 269 -5.63 -0.45 -24.57
N VAL A 270 -6.45 -1.32 -25.17
CA VAL A 270 -6.80 -1.34 -26.59
C VAL A 270 -8.28 -0.97 -26.83
N LEU A 271 -9.13 -0.89 -25.80
CA LEU A 271 -10.56 -0.62 -25.96
C LEU A 271 -10.88 0.87 -26.25
N THR A 272 -11.90 1.09 -27.06
CA THR A 272 -12.42 2.43 -27.42
C THR A 272 -13.31 3.01 -26.31
N ASN A 273 -13.46 4.34 -26.26
CA ASN A 273 -14.26 5.05 -25.24
C ASN A 273 -15.76 4.64 -25.21
N GLU A 274 -16.28 4.05 -26.29
CA GLU A 274 -17.68 3.58 -26.37
C GLU A 274 -17.91 2.25 -25.64
N GLN A 275 -16.89 1.40 -25.49
CA GLN A 275 -16.99 0.09 -24.84
C GLN A 275 -16.98 0.17 -23.29
N ARG A 276 -16.55 1.30 -22.71
CA ARG A 276 -16.36 1.52 -21.26
C ARG A 276 -17.61 1.97 -20.50
N LYS A 277 -18.76 2.12 -21.17
CA LYS A 277 -19.93 2.81 -20.61
C LYS A 277 -20.80 1.96 -19.66
N ASN A 278 -20.52 0.67 -19.45
CA ASN A 278 -21.51 -0.25 -18.87
C ASN A 278 -21.03 -1.16 -17.71
N LYS A 279 -20.21 -0.70 -16.76
CA LYS A 279 -20.17 -1.31 -15.41
C LYS A 279 -20.01 -0.25 -14.33
N LYS A 280 -21.13 0.09 -13.69
CA LYS A 280 -21.11 0.72 -12.36
C LYS A 280 -21.13 -0.40 -11.32
N LYS A 281 -20.10 -0.51 -10.50
CA LYS A 281 -20.14 -1.34 -9.29
C LYS A 281 -19.60 -0.54 -8.12
N ARG A 282 -20.43 -0.32 -7.11
CA ARG A 282 -20.04 0.27 -5.82
C ARG A 282 -19.28 -0.82 -5.06
N SER A 283 -18.01 -0.57 -4.75
CA SER A 283 -17.09 -1.54 -4.14
C SER A 283 -16.88 -1.17 -2.67
N ASN A 284 -17.06 -2.12 -1.76
CA ASN A 284 -16.55 -2.02 -0.39
C ASN A 284 -15.12 -2.59 -0.45
N ARG A 285 -14.13 -1.71 -0.63
CA ARG A 285 -12.77 -2.06 -1.10
C ARG A 285 -12.03 -3.01 -0.16
N VAL A 286 -12.15 -2.77 1.15
CA VAL A 286 -11.52 -3.61 2.18
C VAL A 286 -12.12 -5.01 2.13
N LYS A 287 -13.46 -5.09 2.04
CA LYS A 287 -14.20 -6.34 1.89
C LYS A 287 -13.81 -7.09 0.61
N ASP A 288 -13.77 -6.39 -0.52
CA ASP A 288 -13.43 -6.97 -1.83
C ASP A 288 -11.98 -7.50 -1.84
N PHE A 289 -11.04 -6.77 -1.24
CA PHE A 289 -9.65 -7.22 -1.09
C PHE A 289 -9.54 -8.45 -0.18
N ALA A 290 -10.23 -8.46 0.97
CA ALA A 290 -10.25 -9.60 1.88
C ALA A 290 -10.84 -10.86 1.21
N VAL A 291 -11.92 -10.71 0.43
CA VAL A 291 -12.50 -11.83 -0.34
C VAL A 291 -11.50 -12.41 -1.33
N LEU A 292 -10.72 -11.58 -2.02
CA LEU A 292 -9.74 -12.06 -3.01
C LEU A 292 -8.48 -12.67 -2.38
N ASN A 293 -8.04 -12.17 -1.23
CA ASN A 293 -6.73 -12.52 -0.66
C ASN A 293 -6.79 -13.55 0.46
N ARG A 294 -7.97 -13.88 0.98
CA ARG A 294 -8.12 -14.94 1.99
C ARG A 294 -8.24 -16.32 1.34
N PRO A 295 -7.65 -17.38 1.94
CA PRO A 295 -7.72 -18.74 1.42
C PRO A 295 -9.15 -19.22 1.13
N GLU A 296 -9.31 -20.11 0.16
CA GLU A 296 -10.60 -20.72 -0.22
C GLU A 296 -11.01 -21.87 0.73
N HIS A 297 -10.92 -21.63 2.04
CA HIS A 297 -11.38 -22.54 3.09
C HIS A 297 -11.89 -21.77 4.32
N CYS A 298 -12.63 -22.45 5.19
CA CYS A 298 -13.12 -21.85 6.44
C CYS A 298 -11.95 -21.66 7.42
N ALA A 299 -11.70 -20.42 7.87
CA ALA A 299 -10.63 -20.14 8.83
C ALA A 299 -10.80 -20.94 10.14
N ALA A 300 -12.04 -21.09 10.62
CA ALA A 300 -12.30 -21.69 11.92
C ALA A 300 -12.32 -23.23 11.96
N CYS A 301 -12.50 -23.92 10.82
CA CYS A 301 -12.75 -25.38 10.86
C CYS A 301 -12.12 -26.20 9.72
N HIS A 302 -11.29 -25.60 8.87
CA HIS A 302 -10.67 -26.30 7.73
C HIS A 302 -9.80 -27.49 8.13
N ASN A 303 -9.19 -27.45 9.31
CA ASN A 303 -8.38 -28.56 9.85
C ASN A 303 -9.23 -29.77 10.28
N LYS A 304 -10.54 -29.58 10.49
CA LYS A 304 -11.45 -30.61 11.02
C LYS A 304 -12.41 -31.16 9.97
N TYR A 305 -12.79 -30.34 9.00
CA TYR A 305 -13.77 -30.70 7.98
C TYR A 305 -13.30 -30.28 6.60
N LYS A 306 -13.60 -31.08 5.58
CA LYS A 306 -13.38 -30.68 4.19
C LYS A 306 -14.34 -29.54 3.82
N THR A 307 -13.96 -28.72 2.85
CA THR A 307 -14.74 -27.56 2.45
C THR A 307 -16.13 -27.95 1.94
N GLU A 308 -16.20 -29.00 1.12
CA GLU A 308 -17.44 -29.53 0.54
C GLU A 308 -18.47 -30.01 1.59
N ASP A 309 -18.02 -30.40 2.78
CA ASP A 309 -18.89 -30.88 3.86
C ASP A 309 -19.49 -29.74 4.69
N ARG A 310 -18.99 -28.51 4.48
CA ARG A 310 -19.32 -27.34 5.32
C ARG A 310 -19.99 -26.22 4.53
N THR A 311 -19.91 -26.26 3.21
CA THR A 311 -20.49 -25.24 2.35
C THR A 311 -20.80 -25.79 0.95
N PHE A 312 -21.39 -24.96 0.10
CA PHE A 312 -21.79 -25.28 -1.27
C PHE A 312 -21.10 -24.36 -2.27
N LYS A 313 -21.10 -24.74 -3.55
CA LYS A 313 -20.63 -23.86 -4.64
C LYS A 313 -21.76 -22.95 -5.09
N TYR A 314 -21.43 -21.72 -5.48
CA TYR A 314 -22.40 -20.82 -6.11
C TYR A 314 -23.01 -21.46 -7.36
N ARG A 315 -24.31 -21.23 -7.60
CA ARG A 315 -25.00 -21.70 -8.79
C ARG A 315 -24.24 -21.24 -10.05
N ASN A 316 -23.86 -22.17 -10.90
CA ASN A 316 -23.12 -21.96 -12.15
C ASN A 316 -21.71 -21.37 -11.98
N ARG A 317 -21.07 -21.52 -10.82
CA ARG A 317 -19.67 -21.13 -10.62
C ARG A 317 -18.92 -22.22 -9.87
N ASN A 318 -17.66 -22.47 -10.25
CA ASN A 318 -16.80 -23.41 -9.54
C ASN A 318 -16.10 -22.75 -8.32
N ILE A 319 -16.85 -21.97 -7.53
CA ILE A 319 -16.34 -21.18 -6.40
C ILE A 319 -17.17 -21.51 -5.17
N TRP A 320 -16.51 -21.78 -4.05
CA TRP A 320 -17.14 -22.11 -2.77
C TRP A 320 -17.80 -20.88 -2.13
N TYR A 321 -18.94 -21.10 -1.47
CA TYR A 321 -19.63 -20.07 -0.71
C TYR A 321 -18.98 -19.92 0.67
N PHE A 322 -18.56 -18.71 1.02
CA PHE A 322 -18.12 -18.36 2.37
C PHE A 322 -18.71 -17.01 2.77
N GLU A 323 -18.95 -16.85 4.06
CA GLU A 323 -19.38 -15.61 4.66
C GLU A 323 -18.15 -14.87 5.19
N LEU A 324 -18.04 -13.59 4.83
CA LEU A 324 -16.95 -12.77 5.34
C LEU A 324 -17.32 -12.23 6.72
N HIS A 325 -16.47 -12.50 7.70
CA HIS A 325 -16.69 -12.19 9.10
C HIS A 325 -15.63 -11.21 9.60
N HIS A 326 -16.06 -10.18 10.35
CA HIS A 326 -15.18 -9.34 11.15
C HIS A 326 -14.82 -10.04 12.45
N VAL A 327 -13.54 -10.26 12.71
CA VAL A 327 -13.09 -10.89 13.95
C VAL A 327 -13.35 -9.99 15.16
N ILE A 328 -13.15 -8.68 15.01
CA ILE A 328 -13.57 -7.65 15.96
C ILE A 328 -14.67 -6.80 15.31
N SER A 329 -15.86 -6.79 15.92
CA SER A 329 -17.03 -6.06 15.41
C SER A 329 -16.91 -4.55 15.60
N TYR A 330 -17.69 -3.79 14.81
CA TYR A 330 -17.79 -2.30 14.70
C TYR A 330 -18.12 -1.53 16.00
N ALA A 331 -17.94 -2.13 17.17
CA ALA A 331 -18.46 -1.63 18.44
C ALA A 331 -17.61 -0.54 19.12
N ASN A 332 -16.42 -0.24 18.61
CA ASN A 332 -15.51 0.73 19.23
C ASN A 332 -15.38 1.95 18.32
N GLU A 333 -16.06 3.05 18.68
CA GLU A 333 -16.10 4.30 17.91
C GLU A 333 -14.71 4.93 17.68
N ASN A 334 -13.70 4.49 18.42
CA ASN A 334 -12.33 5.02 18.39
C ASN A 334 -11.32 4.12 17.66
N ILE A 335 -11.74 3.01 17.04
CA ILE A 335 -10.82 2.03 16.42
C ILE A 335 -11.28 1.73 14.99
N GLU A 336 -10.36 1.87 14.03
CA GLU A 336 -10.61 1.54 12.62
C GLU A 336 -10.71 0.01 12.43
N THR A 337 -11.93 -0.52 12.52
CA THR A 337 -12.19 -1.96 12.36
C THR A 337 -12.35 -2.40 10.90
N GLU A 338 -12.46 -1.48 9.94
CA GLU A 338 -12.44 -1.80 8.50
C GLU A 338 -11.00 -2.02 8.00
N ASN A 339 -10.37 -3.07 8.51
CA ASN A 339 -9.02 -3.48 8.15
C ASN A 339 -9.03 -4.86 7.48
N PRO A 340 -8.29 -5.10 6.37
CA PRO A 340 -8.21 -6.42 5.73
C PRO A 340 -7.86 -7.56 6.69
N ASP A 341 -7.00 -7.27 7.66
CA ASP A 341 -6.49 -8.23 8.63
C ASP A 341 -7.57 -8.58 9.67
N ASN A 342 -8.63 -7.78 9.80
CA ASN A 342 -9.80 -8.07 10.64
C ASN A 342 -10.85 -8.98 9.96
N TYR A 343 -10.69 -9.30 8.68
CA TYR A 343 -11.66 -10.11 7.93
C TYR A 343 -11.20 -11.55 7.72
N VAL A 344 -12.09 -12.51 7.95
CA VAL A 344 -11.88 -13.93 7.63
C VAL A 344 -13.05 -14.55 6.87
N LYS A 345 -12.79 -15.64 6.12
CA LYS A 345 -13.82 -16.43 5.45
C LYS A 345 -14.29 -17.56 6.37
N LEU A 346 -15.59 -17.64 6.63
CA LEU A 346 -16.20 -18.69 7.44
C LEU A 346 -17.28 -19.44 6.65
N CYS A 347 -17.40 -20.75 6.89
CA CYS A 347 -18.57 -21.49 6.42
C CYS A 347 -19.83 -21.03 7.18
N PRO A 348 -21.04 -21.19 6.60
CA PRO A 348 -22.28 -20.74 7.23
C PRO A 348 -22.47 -21.25 8.67
N ALA A 349 -22.10 -22.50 8.92
CA ALA A 349 -22.21 -23.11 10.24
C ALA A 349 -21.28 -22.44 11.28
N CYS A 350 -20.02 -22.19 10.94
CA CYS A 350 -19.09 -21.52 11.86
C CYS A 350 -19.43 -20.04 12.05
N HIS A 351 -19.83 -19.35 10.97
CA HIS A 351 -20.24 -17.96 11.08
C HIS A 351 -21.46 -17.81 12.00
N ARG A 352 -22.44 -18.71 11.87
CA ARG A 352 -23.61 -18.74 12.76
C ARG A 352 -23.23 -19.07 14.21
N ALA A 353 -22.31 -20.01 14.41
CA ALA A 353 -21.84 -20.39 15.74
C ALA A 353 -21.16 -19.22 16.49
N LEU A 354 -20.53 -18.26 15.79
CA LEU A 354 -19.89 -17.09 16.38
C LEU A 354 -20.85 -15.92 16.68
N THR A 355 -22.16 -16.08 16.46
CA THR A 355 -23.14 -15.15 17.03
C THR A 355 -23.18 -15.33 18.57
N PRO A 356 -23.31 -14.29 19.41
CA PRO A 356 -23.31 -14.44 20.86
C PRO A 356 -24.37 -15.40 21.36
N ASN A 357 -23.96 -16.16 22.37
CA ASN A 357 -24.83 -17.10 23.08
C ASN A 357 -25.55 -18.08 22.14
N ARG A 358 -24.99 -18.31 20.93
CA ARG A 358 -25.60 -19.20 19.92
C ARG A 358 -25.11 -20.63 20.06
N ALA A 359 -23.91 -20.83 20.60
CA ALA A 359 -23.30 -22.12 20.84
C ALA A 359 -22.56 -22.11 22.18
N GLU A 360 -22.14 -23.29 22.62
CA GLU A 360 -21.34 -23.46 23.84
C GLU A 360 -20.09 -22.57 23.81
N GLU A 361 -19.79 -21.92 24.94
CA GLU A 361 -18.64 -20.99 25.07
C GLU A 361 -17.33 -21.66 24.65
N SER A 362 -17.11 -22.89 25.09
CA SER A 362 -15.91 -23.67 24.75
C SER A 362 -15.76 -23.86 23.24
N TYR A 363 -16.87 -24.11 22.53
CA TYR A 363 -16.88 -24.26 21.09
C TYR A 363 -16.64 -22.92 20.38
N GLN A 364 -17.25 -21.83 20.83
CA GLN A 364 -17.01 -20.50 20.25
C GLN A 364 -15.54 -20.09 20.41
N LYS A 365 -14.93 -20.36 21.58
CA LYS A 365 -13.51 -20.11 21.84
C LYS A 365 -12.58 -21.01 21.03
N GLU A 366 -12.95 -22.27 20.76
CA GLU A 366 -12.23 -23.15 19.83
C GLU A 366 -12.21 -22.53 18.42
N LEU A 367 -13.37 -22.10 17.91
CA LEU A 367 -13.46 -21.47 16.59
C LEU A 367 -12.63 -20.18 16.51
N ILE A 368 -12.65 -19.35 17.55
CA ILE A 368 -11.84 -18.13 17.64
C ILE A 368 -10.35 -18.48 17.65
N THR A 369 -9.93 -19.47 18.45
CA THR A 369 -8.53 -19.94 18.47
C THR A 369 -8.04 -20.27 17.08
N ASN A 370 -8.82 -21.04 16.32
CA ASN A 370 -8.47 -21.44 14.95
C ASN A 370 -8.41 -20.24 13.98
N ILE A 371 -9.31 -19.25 14.15
CA ILE A 371 -9.26 -18.00 13.38
C ILE A 371 -7.96 -17.23 13.66
N LEU A 372 -7.51 -17.23 14.92
CA LEU A 372 -6.30 -16.54 15.36
C LEU A 372 -5.00 -17.30 15.08
N GLU A 373 -5.06 -18.48 14.45
CA GLU A 373 -3.87 -19.13 13.87
C GLU A 373 -3.28 -18.32 12.71
N ASP A 374 -4.11 -17.50 12.03
CA ASP A 374 -3.65 -16.55 11.01
C ASP A 374 -2.87 -15.40 11.68
N PRO A 375 -1.56 -15.25 11.42
CA PRO A 375 -0.73 -14.29 12.15
C PRO A 375 -1.15 -12.83 11.93
N ASP A 376 -1.61 -12.49 10.73
CA ASP A 376 -2.07 -11.13 10.42
C ASP A 376 -3.33 -10.78 11.23
N THR A 377 -4.27 -11.72 11.34
CA THR A 377 -5.49 -11.58 12.14
C THR A 377 -5.18 -11.48 13.63
N LEU A 378 -4.33 -12.37 14.16
CA LEU A 378 -3.90 -12.32 15.56
C LEU A 378 -3.25 -10.97 15.88
N TYR A 379 -2.36 -10.51 15.01
CA TYR A 379 -1.67 -9.25 15.19
C TYR A 379 -2.61 -8.05 15.26
N PHE A 380 -3.59 -8.00 14.36
CA PHE A 380 -4.62 -6.96 14.39
C PHE A 380 -5.37 -6.98 15.73
N VAL A 381 -5.79 -8.17 16.18
CA VAL A 381 -6.49 -8.36 17.46
C VAL A 381 -5.63 -7.91 18.65
N GLU A 382 -4.35 -8.27 18.67
CA GLU A 382 -3.42 -7.86 19.72
C GLU A 382 -3.22 -6.35 19.75
N GLY A 383 -3.08 -5.70 18.59
CA GLY A 383 -2.95 -4.25 18.50
C GLY A 383 -4.20 -3.52 19.01
N VAL A 384 -5.39 -4.03 18.68
CA VAL A 384 -6.66 -3.50 19.22
C VAL A 384 -6.78 -3.74 20.72
N LYS A 385 -6.36 -4.91 21.21
CA LYS A 385 -6.36 -5.27 22.64
C LYS A 385 -5.43 -4.36 23.45
N GLU A 386 -4.22 -4.12 22.94
CA GLU A 386 -3.23 -3.22 23.55
C GLU A 386 -3.77 -1.78 23.61
N TYR A 387 -4.34 -1.30 22.50
CA TYR A 387 -4.97 0.02 22.44
C TYR A 387 -6.10 0.17 23.47
N SER A 388 -6.94 -0.87 23.59
CA SER A 388 -8.05 -0.93 24.54
C SER A 388 -7.62 -1.22 25.98
N LYS A 389 -6.31 -1.39 26.24
CA LYS A 389 -5.73 -1.74 27.56
C LYS A 389 -6.37 -2.98 28.21
N SER A 390 -6.80 -3.94 27.40
CA SER A 390 -7.43 -5.16 27.88
C SER A 390 -6.38 -6.17 28.37
N SER A 391 -6.58 -6.74 29.56
CA SER A 391 -5.74 -7.79 30.13
C SER A 391 -6.14 -9.21 29.67
N LYS A 392 -7.26 -9.35 28.96
CA LYS A 392 -7.78 -10.65 28.50
C LYS A 392 -6.82 -11.34 27.52
N THR A 393 -6.87 -12.66 27.39
CA THR A 393 -6.21 -13.36 26.28
C THR A 393 -6.81 -12.89 24.94
N PRO A 394 -6.11 -13.00 23.79
CA PRO A 394 -6.70 -12.63 22.49
C PRO A 394 -8.04 -13.33 22.22
N VAL A 395 -8.14 -14.62 22.57
CA VAL A 395 -9.36 -15.42 22.42
C VAL A 395 -10.49 -14.87 23.30
N ASP A 396 -10.23 -14.67 24.60
CA ASP A 396 -11.24 -14.15 25.53
C ASP A 396 -11.65 -12.70 25.20
N PHE A 397 -10.71 -11.92 24.66
CA PHE A 397 -10.97 -10.57 24.19
C PHE A 397 -11.97 -10.58 23.04
N VAL A 398 -11.69 -11.34 21.97
CA VAL A 398 -12.60 -11.50 20.82
C VAL A 398 -13.94 -12.09 21.24
N TYR A 399 -13.94 -13.15 22.06
CA TYR A 399 -15.16 -13.76 22.58
C TYR A 399 -16.04 -12.75 23.31
N SER A 400 -15.45 -11.88 24.13
CA SER A 400 -16.19 -10.86 24.86
C SER A 400 -16.74 -9.72 23.99
N LEU A 401 -16.33 -9.64 22.72
CA LEU A 401 -16.78 -8.65 21.74
C LEU A 401 -17.74 -9.23 20.70
N LEU A 402 -18.08 -10.52 20.79
CA LEU A 402 -19.17 -11.08 20.00
C LEU A 402 -20.45 -10.30 20.35
N LYS A 403 -21.19 -9.87 19.34
CA LYS A 403 -22.42 -9.04 19.45
C LYS A 403 -23.66 -9.71 18.92
#